data_AF-A0A8T3VSE7-F1
#
_entry.id   AF-A0A8T3VSE7-F1
#
_cell.length_a   1.000
_cell.length_b   1.000
_cell.length_c   1.000
_cell.angle_alpha   90.00
_cell.angle_beta   90.00
_cell.angle_gamma   90.00
#
_symmetry.space_group_name_H-M   'P 1'
#
loop_
_entity.id
_entity.type
_entity.pdbx_description
1 polymer ?
#
loop_
_entity_poly.entity_id
_entity_poly.type
_entity_poly.pdbx_seq_one_letter_code
_entity_poly.pdbx_strand_id
1 'polypeptide(L)'
;MRKLIIIILALVIFIPVASAQNVTINGVDFQIPQQYEHGTVKESSYVYQSGFTFRILSLDDYKNLRLNYGDDIVNAKSAQHTSIAGHDAVVIPNKYQSKDYTTVYFATADKIFLVCFNDTYVNDDITNMIANTPAQTMSANDFANQLNSALEDYKQQLSDKEAQLEYEDYQRSNKPTTRYYFFWL
;
A
#
# COMPACT_ATOMS: atom_id res chain seq x y z
N MET A 1 -56.90 -3.48 -46.29
CA MET A 1 -55.47 -3.12 -46.43
C MET A 1 -54.85 -3.02 -45.03
N ARG A 2 -53.84 -3.87 -44.80
CA ARG A 2 -52.80 -3.94 -43.75
C ARG A 2 -53.04 -3.31 -42.36
N LYS A 3 -53.19 -4.19 -41.36
CA LYS A 3 -52.91 -3.92 -39.94
C LYS A 3 -51.39 -3.92 -39.74
N LEU A 4 -50.82 -2.82 -39.24
CA LEU A 4 -49.40 -2.76 -38.86
C LEU A 4 -49.30 -3.14 -37.38
N ILE A 5 -48.78 -4.34 -37.10
CA ILE A 5 -48.41 -4.75 -35.74
C ILE A 5 -46.95 -4.34 -35.56
N ILE A 6 -46.68 -3.35 -34.71
CA ILE A 6 -45.33 -2.99 -34.30
C ILE A 6 -44.98 -3.89 -33.10
N ILE A 7 -44.13 -4.89 -33.35
CA ILE A 7 -43.51 -5.69 -32.29
C ILE A 7 -42.35 -4.85 -31.74
N ILE A 8 -42.52 -4.26 -30.57
CA ILE A 8 -41.43 -3.63 -29.83
C ILE A 8 -40.58 -4.76 -29.25
N LEU A 9 -39.48 -5.07 -29.93
CA LEU A 9 -38.44 -5.98 -29.43
C LEU A 9 -37.67 -5.22 -28.35
N ALA A 10 -38.03 -5.45 -27.08
CA ALA A 10 -37.24 -4.99 -25.94
C ALA A 10 -35.90 -5.74 -25.95
N LEU A 11 -34.88 -5.13 -26.54
CA LEU A 11 -33.50 -5.58 -26.43
C LEU A 11 -33.07 -5.29 -24.99
N VAL A 12 -33.29 -6.26 -24.09
CA VAL A 12 -32.63 -6.27 -22.78
C VAL A 12 -31.14 -6.43 -23.08
N ILE A 13 -30.43 -5.31 -23.12
CA ILE A 13 -28.97 -5.32 -23.11
C ILE A 13 -28.60 -5.94 -21.76
N PHE A 14 -28.27 -7.24 -21.77
CA PHE A 14 -27.48 -7.82 -20.70
C PHE A 14 -26.16 -7.06 -20.71
N ILE A 15 -26.07 -6.01 -19.88
CA ILE A 15 -24.78 -5.48 -19.46
C ILE A 15 -24.14 -6.67 -18.75
N PRO A 16 -23.03 -7.25 -19.27
CA PRO A 16 -22.33 -8.26 -18.51
C PRO A 16 -21.97 -7.60 -17.19
N VAL A 17 -22.52 -8.14 -16.09
CA VAL A 17 -22.05 -7.79 -14.75
C VAL A 17 -20.55 -8.04 -14.80
N ALA A 18 -19.76 -6.96 -14.70
CA ALA A 18 -18.32 -7.04 -14.75
C ALA A 18 -17.89 -8.07 -13.70
N SER A 19 -17.28 -9.16 -14.16
CA SER A 19 -16.84 -10.24 -13.29
C SER A 19 -15.52 -9.80 -12.67
N ALA A 20 -15.57 -9.20 -11.48
CA ALA A 20 -14.37 -8.84 -10.71
C ALA A 20 -13.45 -10.06 -10.57
N GLN A 21 -12.17 -9.90 -10.94
CA GLN A 21 -11.15 -10.94 -10.75
C GLN A 21 -10.94 -11.19 -9.26
N ASN A 22 -11.08 -12.45 -8.83
CA ASN A 22 -10.73 -12.86 -7.47
C ASN A 22 -9.26 -13.27 -7.42
N VAL A 23 -8.52 -12.78 -6.41
CA VAL A 23 -7.13 -13.19 -6.14
C VAL A 23 -6.94 -13.48 -4.65
N THR A 24 -6.17 -14.52 -4.33
CA THR A 24 -5.83 -14.86 -2.94
C THR A 24 -4.43 -14.34 -2.61
N ILE A 25 -4.31 -13.57 -1.54
CA ILE A 25 -3.05 -13.01 -1.05
C ILE A 25 -2.90 -13.36 0.43
N ASN A 26 -1.87 -14.12 0.78
CA ASN A 26 -1.62 -14.65 2.12
C ASN A 26 -2.89 -15.27 2.76
N GLY A 27 -3.64 -16.05 1.97
CA GLY A 27 -4.87 -16.74 2.42
C GLY A 27 -6.11 -15.85 2.55
N VAL A 28 -6.06 -14.58 2.14
CA VAL A 28 -7.22 -13.68 2.07
C VAL A 28 -7.61 -13.46 0.61
N ASP A 29 -8.89 -13.66 0.31
CA ASP A 29 -9.43 -13.42 -1.03
C ASP A 29 -9.81 -11.95 -1.22
N PHE A 30 -9.43 -11.40 -2.38
CA PHE A 30 -9.71 -10.04 -2.80
C PHE A 30 -10.45 -10.03 -4.13
N GLN A 31 -11.56 -9.28 -4.19
CA GLN A 31 -12.23 -8.94 -5.45
C GLN A 31 -11.56 -7.70 -6.03
N ILE A 32 -10.71 -7.88 -7.04
CA ILE A 32 -9.96 -6.80 -7.67
C ILE A 32 -10.92 -5.91 -8.48
N PRO A 33 -10.88 -4.58 -8.29
CA PRO A 33 -11.63 -3.66 -9.14
C PRO A 33 -11.29 -3.82 -10.62
N GLN A 34 -12.29 -3.72 -11.49
CA GLN A 34 -12.16 -4.02 -12.92
C GLN A 34 -11.01 -3.26 -13.60
N GLN A 35 -10.80 -1.99 -13.23
CA GLN A 35 -9.74 -1.14 -13.75
C GLN A 35 -8.32 -1.59 -13.38
N TYR A 36 -8.19 -2.50 -12.41
CA TYR A 36 -6.91 -3.03 -11.92
C TYR A 36 -6.78 -4.54 -12.17
N GLU A 37 -7.64 -5.14 -12.98
CA GLU A 37 -7.56 -6.55 -13.39
C GLU A 37 -6.27 -6.85 -14.19
N HIS A 38 -5.92 -8.13 -14.28
CA HIS A 38 -4.75 -8.61 -15.04
C HIS A 38 -3.38 -8.14 -14.51
N GLY A 39 -3.30 -7.84 -13.22
CA GLY A 39 -2.05 -7.65 -12.50
C GLY A 39 -1.32 -8.97 -12.22
N THR A 40 -0.13 -8.86 -11.64
CA THR A 40 0.70 -10.00 -11.24
C THR A 40 0.40 -10.39 -9.81
N VAL A 41 -0.02 -11.65 -9.60
CA VAL A 41 -0.22 -12.25 -8.28
C VAL A 41 1.07 -12.93 -7.80
N LYS A 42 1.40 -12.73 -6.54
CA LYS A 42 2.38 -13.50 -5.76
C LYS A 42 1.72 -13.91 -4.44
N GLU A 43 2.34 -14.85 -3.73
CA GLU A 43 1.84 -15.33 -2.44
C GLU A 43 1.49 -14.20 -1.45
N SER A 44 2.34 -13.18 -1.35
CA SER A 44 2.17 -12.05 -0.43
C SER A 44 1.69 -10.75 -1.07
N SER A 45 1.49 -10.69 -2.39
CA SER A 45 1.15 -9.43 -3.05
C SER A 45 0.42 -9.57 -4.37
N TYR A 46 -0.26 -8.49 -4.76
CA TYR A 46 -0.78 -8.28 -6.10
C TYR A 46 -0.31 -6.91 -6.59
N VAL A 47 0.12 -6.81 -7.85
CA VAL A 47 0.56 -5.54 -8.44
C VAL A 47 0.01 -5.41 -9.86
N TYR A 48 -0.67 -4.29 -10.13
CA TYR A 48 -1.09 -3.90 -11.47
C TYR A 48 -0.27 -2.70 -11.92
N GLN A 49 0.47 -2.86 -13.03
CA GLN A 49 1.43 -1.90 -13.62
C GLN A 49 2.59 -1.47 -12.72
N SER A 50 2.33 -0.89 -11.55
CA SER A 50 3.33 -0.42 -10.60
C SER A 50 2.78 -0.35 -9.18
N GLY A 51 3.68 -0.31 -8.19
CA GLY A 51 3.30 -0.15 -6.78
C GLY A 51 2.65 1.21 -6.43
N PHE A 52 2.68 2.17 -7.35
CA PHE A 52 2.01 3.48 -7.21
C PHE A 52 0.75 3.59 -8.09
N THR A 53 0.49 2.58 -8.94
CA THR A 53 -0.74 2.49 -9.74
C THR A 53 -1.78 1.71 -8.96
N PHE A 54 -1.50 0.43 -8.69
CA PHE A 54 -2.32 -0.38 -7.80
C PHE A 54 -1.51 -1.55 -7.26
N ARG A 55 -1.48 -1.70 -5.93
CA ARG A 55 -0.92 -2.88 -5.26
C ARG A 55 -1.69 -3.25 -4.01
N ILE A 56 -1.68 -4.54 -3.71
CA ILE A 56 -2.06 -5.10 -2.42
C ILE A 56 -0.84 -5.83 -1.88
N LEU A 57 -0.49 -5.62 -0.61
CA LEU A 57 0.63 -6.32 0.04
C LEU A 57 0.21 -6.79 1.43
N SER A 58 0.42 -8.06 1.71
CA SER A 58 0.33 -8.63 3.05
C SER A 58 1.49 -8.12 3.91
N LEU A 59 1.18 -7.64 5.10
CA LEU A 59 2.14 -7.09 6.06
C LEU A 59 2.36 -7.99 7.28
N ASP A 60 2.03 -9.27 7.14
CA ASP A 60 2.24 -10.33 8.14
C ASP A 60 3.73 -10.53 8.47
N ASP A 61 4.62 -10.27 7.50
CA ASP A 61 6.05 -10.10 7.76
C ASP A 61 6.29 -8.72 8.39
N TYR A 62 6.69 -8.72 9.67
CA TYR A 62 7.00 -7.50 10.41
C TYR A 62 8.01 -6.59 9.71
N LYS A 63 8.98 -7.16 8.97
CA LYS A 63 9.92 -6.35 8.20
C LYS A 63 9.21 -5.55 7.10
N ASN A 64 8.22 -6.14 6.44
CA ASN A 64 7.43 -5.45 5.43
C ASN A 64 6.55 -4.37 6.08
N LEU A 65 5.94 -4.66 7.23
CA LEU A 65 5.14 -3.68 7.98
C LEU A 65 5.99 -2.46 8.35
N ARG A 66 7.12 -2.70 9.03
CA ARG A 66 8.08 -1.69 9.46
C ARG A 66 8.58 -0.82 8.31
N LEU A 67 9.01 -1.44 7.20
CA LEU A 67 9.54 -0.71 6.05
C LEU A 67 8.47 0.07 5.30
N ASN A 68 7.30 -0.53 5.02
CA ASN A 68 6.28 0.17 4.25
C ASN A 68 5.57 1.23 5.10
N TYR A 69 5.04 0.86 6.27
CA TYR A 69 4.27 1.80 7.10
C TYR A 69 5.18 2.90 7.69
N GLY A 70 6.36 2.52 8.17
CA GLY A 70 7.32 3.48 8.71
C GLY A 70 7.73 4.52 7.68
N ASP A 71 8.09 4.08 6.46
CA ASP A 71 8.47 5.00 5.39
C ASP A 71 7.30 5.88 4.92
N ASP A 72 6.12 5.30 4.72
CA ASP A 72 4.94 6.05 4.28
C ASP A 72 4.55 7.12 5.32
N ILE A 73 4.54 6.81 6.62
CA ILE A 73 4.18 7.76 7.68
C ILE A 73 5.23 8.84 7.89
N VAL A 74 6.53 8.50 7.94
CA VAL A 74 7.59 9.50 8.13
C VAL A 74 7.59 10.53 7.01
N ASN A 75 7.25 10.11 5.78
CA ASN A 75 7.18 10.99 4.63
C ASN A 75 5.77 11.55 4.36
N ALA A 76 4.77 11.19 5.16
CA ALA A 76 3.38 11.61 4.95
C ALA A 76 3.21 13.10 5.27
N LYS A 77 2.49 13.81 4.40
CA LYS A 77 1.98 15.15 4.71
C LYS A 77 0.81 15.12 5.68
N SER A 78 0.04 14.03 5.64
CA SER A 78 -1.13 13.78 6.46
C SER A 78 -1.42 12.29 6.50
N ALA A 79 -1.98 11.81 7.60
CA ALA A 79 -2.53 10.47 7.73
C ALA A 79 -3.82 10.54 8.55
N GLN A 80 -4.79 9.68 8.25
CA GLN A 80 -6.06 9.61 8.96
C GLN A 80 -6.32 8.20 9.47
N HIS A 81 -6.52 8.06 10.78
CA HIS A 81 -7.09 6.86 11.37
C HIS A 81 -8.60 6.89 11.18
N THR A 82 -9.17 5.79 10.68
CA THR A 82 -10.59 5.68 10.35
C THR A 82 -11.05 4.22 10.37
N SER A 83 -12.31 3.97 10.02
CA SER A 83 -12.80 2.65 9.64
C SER A 83 -13.27 2.65 8.19
N ILE A 84 -12.98 1.58 7.46
CA ILE A 84 -13.47 1.33 6.09
C ILE A 84 -14.24 0.02 6.12
N ALA A 85 -15.54 0.08 5.86
CA ALA A 85 -16.42 -1.09 5.84
C ALA A 85 -16.35 -1.99 7.10
N GLY A 86 -16.08 -1.40 8.28
CA GLY A 86 -15.97 -2.14 9.54
C GLY A 86 -14.56 -2.65 9.86
N HIS A 87 -13.57 -2.36 9.01
CA HIS A 87 -12.16 -2.63 9.25
C HIS A 87 -11.47 -1.38 9.78
N ASP A 88 -10.65 -1.51 10.81
CA ASP A 88 -9.78 -0.42 11.26
C ASP A 88 -8.73 -0.13 10.19
N ALA A 89 -8.51 1.16 9.90
CA ALA A 89 -7.66 1.59 8.81
C ALA A 89 -6.90 2.88 9.08
N VAL A 90 -5.78 3.05 8.37
CA VAL A 90 -5.01 4.29 8.26
C VAL A 90 -4.88 4.65 6.78
N VAL A 91 -5.33 5.85 6.42
CA VAL A 91 -5.31 6.37 5.05
C VAL A 91 -4.24 7.44 4.93
N ILE A 92 -3.35 7.29 3.94
CA ILE A 92 -2.21 8.17 3.70
C ILE A 92 -2.25 8.64 2.23
N PRO A 93 -2.70 9.88 1.95
CA PRO A 93 -2.57 10.48 0.64
C PRO A 93 -1.13 10.94 0.39
N ASN A 94 -0.60 10.66 -0.79
CA ASN A 94 0.78 10.99 -1.16
C ASN A 94 0.93 11.28 -2.67
N LYS A 95 2.13 11.68 -3.09
CA LYS A 95 2.46 12.04 -4.48
C LYS A 95 3.76 11.39 -4.93
N TYR A 96 3.73 10.75 -6.10
CA TYR A 96 4.91 10.24 -6.78
C TYR A 96 4.98 10.79 -8.19
N GLN A 97 6.08 11.46 -8.56
CA GLN A 97 6.26 12.09 -9.88
C GLN A 97 5.07 12.97 -10.31
N SER A 98 4.56 13.79 -9.39
CA SER A 98 3.37 14.65 -9.58
C SER A 98 2.03 13.93 -9.77
N LYS A 99 1.98 12.60 -9.61
CA LYS A 99 0.74 11.83 -9.60
C LYS A 99 0.32 11.55 -8.16
N ASP A 100 -0.94 11.82 -7.87
CA ASP A 100 -1.56 11.47 -6.59
C ASP A 100 -1.74 9.95 -6.48
N TYR A 101 -1.49 9.44 -5.29
CA TYR A 101 -1.83 8.08 -4.90
C TYR A 101 -2.21 8.05 -3.41
N THR A 102 -2.97 7.03 -3.02
CA THR A 102 -3.38 6.81 -1.64
C THR A 102 -2.92 5.43 -1.21
N THR A 103 -2.26 5.34 -0.06
CA THR A 103 -2.03 4.08 0.63
C THR A 103 -3.03 3.93 1.78
N VAL A 104 -3.68 2.78 1.86
CA VAL A 104 -4.57 2.38 2.95
C VAL A 104 -3.96 1.17 3.64
N TYR A 105 -3.62 1.30 4.91
CA TYR A 105 -3.30 0.18 5.79
C TYR A 105 -4.58 -0.22 6.50
N PHE A 106 -4.97 -1.49 6.48
CA PHE A 106 -6.19 -1.92 7.14
C PHE A 106 -6.04 -3.33 7.71
N ALA A 107 -6.79 -3.60 8.78
CA ALA A 107 -6.84 -4.91 9.40
C ALA A 107 -7.97 -5.76 8.80
N THR A 108 -7.71 -7.04 8.53
CA THR A 108 -8.70 -8.01 8.04
C THR A 108 -8.34 -9.38 8.61
N ALA A 109 -9.34 -10.13 9.07
CA ALA A 109 -9.10 -11.26 9.98
C ALA A 109 -8.11 -10.85 11.10
N ASP A 110 -7.05 -11.62 11.32
CA ASP A 110 -5.97 -11.36 12.26
C ASP A 110 -4.73 -10.74 11.61
N LYS A 111 -4.86 -10.19 10.39
CA LYS A 111 -3.74 -9.73 9.54
C LYS A 111 -3.85 -8.25 9.20
N ILE A 112 -2.72 -7.67 8.81
CA ILE A 112 -2.64 -6.30 8.27
C ILE A 112 -2.26 -6.38 6.79
N PHE A 113 -2.96 -5.60 5.97
CA PHE A 113 -2.65 -5.41 4.56
C PHE A 113 -2.47 -3.92 4.28
N LEU A 114 -1.73 -3.61 3.21
CA LEU A 114 -1.82 -2.32 2.56
C LEU A 114 -2.43 -2.46 1.16
N VAL A 115 -3.22 -1.47 0.77
CA VAL A 115 -3.64 -1.21 -0.60
C VAL A 115 -3.12 0.15 -1.01
N CYS A 116 -2.42 0.24 -2.13
CA CYS A 116 -2.05 1.51 -2.74
C CYS A 116 -2.76 1.62 -4.09
N PHE A 117 -3.31 2.79 -4.41
CA PHE A 117 -4.02 3.05 -5.66
C PHE A 117 -3.84 4.50 -6.12
N ASN A 118 -3.90 4.74 -7.43
CA ASN A 118 -3.66 6.05 -8.06
C ASN A 118 -4.88 6.98 -8.02
N ASP A 119 -5.41 7.21 -6.84
CA ASP A 119 -6.49 8.17 -6.58
C ASP A 119 -6.15 8.98 -5.31
N THR A 120 -6.79 10.14 -5.17
CA THR A 120 -6.57 11.05 -4.02
C THR A 120 -7.41 10.64 -2.80
N TYR A 121 -8.49 9.89 -3.02
CA TYR A 121 -9.44 9.51 -1.97
C TYR A 121 -9.83 8.05 -2.08
N VAL A 122 -10.15 7.43 -0.95
CA VAL A 122 -10.75 6.08 -0.92
C VAL A 122 -12.10 6.14 -1.61
N ASN A 123 -12.21 5.51 -2.78
CA ASN A 123 -13.43 5.46 -3.58
C ASN A 123 -14.25 4.18 -3.29
N ASP A 124 -15.41 4.07 -3.93
CA ASP A 124 -16.34 2.96 -3.72
C ASP A 124 -15.73 1.61 -4.13
N ASP A 125 -14.91 1.56 -5.17
CA ASP A 125 -14.28 0.31 -5.63
C ASP A 125 -13.32 -0.24 -4.58
N ILE A 126 -12.48 0.64 -4.00
CA ILE A 126 -11.57 0.25 -2.91
C ILE A 126 -12.35 -0.11 -1.65
N THR A 127 -13.40 0.65 -1.32
CA THR A 127 -14.26 0.38 -0.17
C THR A 127 -14.95 -0.98 -0.30
N ASN A 128 -15.50 -1.30 -1.47
CA ASN A 128 -16.14 -2.57 -1.76
C ASN A 128 -15.14 -3.74 -1.75
N MET A 129 -13.93 -3.53 -2.29
CA MET A 129 -12.88 -4.55 -2.21
C MET A 129 -12.53 -4.88 -0.76
N ILE A 130 -12.35 -3.87 0.10
CA ILE A 130 -12.08 -4.06 1.53
C ILE A 130 -13.28 -4.73 2.23
N ALA A 131 -14.51 -4.28 1.93
CA ALA A 131 -15.74 -4.83 2.52
C ALA A 131 -15.95 -6.33 2.23
N ASN A 132 -15.41 -6.83 1.12
CA ASN A 132 -15.50 -8.24 0.73
C ASN A 132 -14.39 -9.11 1.35
N THR A 133 -13.47 -8.53 2.12
CA THR A 133 -12.49 -9.30 2.89
C THR A 133 -13.12 -9.88 4.16
N PRO A 134 -12.53 -10.92 4.78
CA PRO A 134 -13.04 -11.48 6.04
C PRO A 134 -13.07 -10.44 7.15
N ALA A 135 -14.14 -10.43 7.95
CA ALA A 135 -14.27 -9.53 9.08
C ALA A 135 -13.01 -9.53 9.97
N GLN A 136 -12.61 -8.35 10.41
CA GLN A 136 -11.49 -8.18 11.32
C GLN A 136 -11.75 -8.93 12.64
N THR A 137 -10.78 -9.74 13.06
CA THR A 137 -10.73 -10.41 14.36
C THR A 137 -9.64 -9.84 15.27
N MET A 138 -8.62 -9.17 14.69
CA MET A 138 -7.67 -8.34 15.43
C MET A 138 -8.40 -7.22 16.19
N SER A 139 -7.96 -6.85 17.39
CA SER A 139 -8.55 -5.69 18.09
C SER A 139 -8.01 -4.38 17.53
N ALA A 140 -8.79 -3.29 17.61
CA ALA A 140 -8.33 -1.95 17.23
C ALA A 140 -7.04 -1.52 17.94
N ASN A 141 -6.89 -1.92 19.21
CA ASN A 141 -5.69 -1.65 20.00
C ASN A 141 -4.48 -2.43 19.47
N ASP A 142 -4.66 -3.71 19.11
CA ASP A 142 -3.57 -4.52 18.56
C ASP A 142 -3.13 -3.98 17.20
N PHE A 143 -4.10 -3.60 16.34
CA PHE A 143 -3.82 -2.95 15.07
C PHE A 143 -2.99 -1.67 15.26
N ALA A 144 -3.45 -0.76 16.13
CA ALA A 144 -2.74 0.48 16.40
C ALA A 144 -1.35 0.24 17.01
N ASN A 145 -1.22 -0.72 17.93
CA ASN A 145 0.05 -1.05 18.58
C ASN A 145 1.08 -1.65 17.61
N GLN A 146 0.65 -2.49 16.66
CA GLN A 146 1.53 -3.04 15.63
C GLN A 146 2.05 -1.93 14.70
N LEU A 147 1.16 -1.02 14.28
CA LEU A 147 1.54 0.14 13.48
C LEU A 147 2.51 1.07 14.22
N ASN A 148 2.23 1.37 15.49
CA ASN A 148 3.10 2.24 16.29
C ASN A 148 4.48 1.61 16.53
N SER A 149 4.53 0.31 16.87
CA SER A 149 5.80 -0.41 17.03
C SER A 149 6.61 -0.39 15.74
N ALA A 150 5.96 -0.66 14.60
CA ALA A 150 6.59 -0.62 13.29
C ALA A 150 7.16 0.77 12.95
N LEU A 151 6.45 1.84 13.30
CA LEU A 151 6.92 3.21 13.10
C LEU A 151 8.13 3.55 13.97
N GLU A 152 8.10 3.23 15.26
CA GLU A 152 9.21 3.52 16.17
C GLU A 152 10.47 2.72 15.80
N ASP A 153 10.33 1.43 15.44
CA ASP A 153 11.44 0.63 14.95
C ASP A 153 12.03 1.16 13.63
N TYR A 154 11.18 1.72 12.76
CA TYR A 154 11.65 2.37 11.53
C TYR A 154 12.45 3.64 11.84
N LYS A 155 11.96 4.51 12.73
CA LYS A 155 12.68 5.72 13.17
C LYS A 155 14.00 5.38 13.83
N GLN A 156 14.05 4.34 14.67
CA GLN A 156 15.30 3.88 15.28
C GLN A 156 16.30 3.43 14.21
N GLN A 157 15.85 2.65 13.22
CA GLN A 157 16.72 2.25 12.10
C GLN A 157 17.28 3.46 11.32
N LEU A 158 16.47 4.51 11.10
CA LEU A 158 16.95 5.73 10.46
C LEU A 158 18.03 6.42 11.31
N SER A 159 17.77 6.58 12.62
CA SER A 159 18.72 7.18 13.56
C SER A 159 20.04 6.41 13.62
N ASP A 160 19.99 5.07 13.66
CA ASP A 160 21.18 4.23 13.71
C ASP A 160 22.01 4.35 12.43
N LYS A 161 21.32 4.42 11.28
CA LYS A 161 21.96 4.60 9.97
C LYS A 161 22.63 5.97 9.86
N GLU A 162 22.01 7.03 10.36
CA GLU A 162 22.58 8.38 10.39
C GLU A 162 23.83 8.42 11.28
N ALA A 163 23.75 7.88 12.50
CA ALA A 163 24.89 7.80 13.41
C ALA A 163 26.07 7.01 12.82
N GLN A 164 25.80 5.93 12.08
CA GLN A 164 26.83 5.17 11.38
C GLN A 164 27.51 6.00 10.28
N LEU A 165 26.73 6.73 9.47
CA LEU A 165 27.28 7.60 8.42
C LEU A 165 28.15 8.71 9.00
N GLU A 166 27.71 9.34 10.09
CA GLU A 166 28.51 10.35 10.80
C GLU A 166 29.83 9.78 11.34
N TYR A 167 29.79 8.58 11.92
CA TYR A 167 30.99 7.89 12.38
C TYR A 167 31.95 7.58 11.21
N GLU A 168 31.44 7.08 10.09
CA GLU A 168 32.23 6.80 8.89
C GLU A 168 32.87 8.07 8.32
N ASP A 169 32.14 9.19 8.29
CA ASP A 169 32.65 10.47 7.80
C ASP A 169 33.69 11.08 8.74
N TYR A 170 33.51 10.95 10.06
CA TYR A 170 34.53 11.31 11.04
C TYR A 170 35.81 10.50 10.83
N GLN A 171 35.70 9.19 10.60
CA GLN A 171 36.86 8.33 10.33
C GLN A 171 37.55 8.72 9.01
N ARG A 172 36.81 9.01 7.95
CA ARG A 172 37.37 9.48 6.67
C ARG A 172 38.11 10.80 6.81
N SER A 173 37.52 11.75 7.52
CA SER A 173 38.09 13.10 7.74
C SER A 173 39.34 13.09 8.61
N ASN A 174 39.46 12.10 9.50
CA ASN A 174 40.59 11.95 10.42
C ASN A 174 41.57 10.84 10.02
N LYS A 175 41.49 10.30 8.79
CA LYS A 175 42.56 9.46 8.26
C LYS A 175 43.82 10.32 8.11
N PRO A 176 44.97 9.92 8.69
CA PRO A 176 46.21 10.65 8.49
C PRO A 176 46.52 10.71 7.00
N THR A 177 46.52 11.90 6.42
CA THR A 177 46.94 12.08 5.03
C THR A 177 48.43 11.78 4.97
N THR A 178 48.82 10.70 4.29
CA THR A 178 50.21 10.46 3.87
C THR A 178 50.57 11.47 2.76
N ARG A 179 50.74 12.74 3.14
CA ARG A 179 51.40 13.74 2.28
C ARG A 179 52.90 13.50 2.37
N TYR A 180 53.43 12.75 1.42
CA TYR A 180 54.88 12.72 1.18
C TYR A 180 55.28 14.10 0.62
N TYR A 181 55.96 14.90 1.43
CA TYR A 181 56.66 16.08 0.94
C TYR A 181 57.98 15.62 0.32
N PHE A 182 58.04 15.59 -1.01
CA PHE A 182 59.31 15.46 -1.72
C PHE A 182 59.97 16.83 -1.77
N PHE A 183 60.95 17.06 -0.89
CA PHE A 183 61.90 18.16 -1.06
C PHE A 183 63.03 17.65 -1.96
N TRP A 184 63.12 18.18 -3.18
CA TRP A 184 64.31 18.02 -4.02
C TRP A 184 65.38 18.99 -3.51
N LEU A 185 66.53 18.43 -3.10
CA LEU A 185 67.78 19.16 -2.87
C LEU A 185 68.55 19.31 -4.18
#